data_AF-A0A1G2Y8M4-F1
#
_entry.id   AF-A0A1G2Y8M4-F1
#
_cell.length_a   1.000
_cell.length_b   1.000
_cell.length_c   1.000
_cell.angle_alpha   90.00
_cell.angle_beta   90.00
_cell.angle_gamma   90.00
#
_symmetry.space_group_name_H-M   'P 1'
#
loop_
_entity.id
_entity.type
_entity.pdbx_description
1 polymer ?
#
loop_
_entity_poly.entity_id
_entity_poly.type
_entity_poly.pdbx_seq_one_letter_code
_entity_poly.pdbx_strand_id
1 'polypeptide(L)'
;MEPTNFEEELPLLLPSDSNFPMYPFKAGTLSIWHQSHNDYQRYHLTESDQKIIQETIGSPFTLPDLRAYLLKECNVQDPTNYSIPDIIAALKSVKPREKRHGISNNHSQDFTSVFWNGIKYQFSKGHQAESVKLLWEEWEKGGHTLSEKTIGEQIGSSANNFRLLHVFRNHNGQGTHPAWGKMIISSGQGVFRLSDNSEKD
;
A
#
# COMPACT_ATOMS: atom_id res chain seq x y z
N MET A 1 54.34 13.43 5.63
CA MET A 1 53.24 13.49 4.67
C MET A 1 51.99 13.12 5.43
N GLU A 2 51.24 14.13 5.86
CA GLU A 2 49.92 13.93 6.49
C GLU A 2 48.85 13.93 5.39
N PRO A 3 47.81 13.09 5.49
CA PRO A 3 46.70 13.11 4.53
C PRO A 3 45.82 14.32 4.83
N THR A 4 45.81 15.28 3.91
CA THR A 4 44.88 16.41 3.89
C THR A 4 43.46 15.87 3.71
N ASN A 5 42.64 15.96 4.76
CA ASN A 5 41.20 15.75 4.67
C ASN A 5 40.63 16.84 3.76
N PHE A 6 40.22 16.44 2.55
CA PHE A 6 39.33 17.24 1.71
C PHE A 6 37.94 17.18 2.34
N GLU A 7 37.63 18.14 3.21
CA GLU A 7 36.24 18.53 3.43
C GLU A 7 35.77 19.21 2.13
N GLU A 8 35.07 18.44 1.31
CA GLU A 8 34.30 18.94 0.17
C GLU A 8 33.21 19.87 0.72
N GLU A 9 33.51 21.18 0.73
CA GLU A 9 32.49 22.23 0.86
C GLU A 9 31.59 22.17 -0.38
N LEU A 10 30.55 21.34 -0.31
CA LEU A 10 29.46 21.40 -1.28
C LEU A 10 28.81 22.79 -1.22
N PRO A 11 28.57 23.45 -2.36
CA PRO A 11 28.02 24.80 -2.39
C PRO A 11 26.67 24.85 -1.68
N LEU A 12 26.53 25.82 -0.77
CA LEU A 12 25.30 26.20 -0.08
C LEU A 12 24.27 26.75 -1.08
N LEU A 13 23.68 25.87 -1.88
CA LEU A 13 22.44 26.17 -2.57
C LEU A 13 21.33 26.14 -1.50
N LEU A 14 20.98 27.32 -0.97
CA LEU A 14 19.83 27.49 -0.11
C LEU A 14 18.57 27.06 -0.88
N PRO A 15 17.82 26.04 -0.41
CA PRO A 15 16.71 25.47 -1.15
C PRO A 15 15.48 26.38 -1.02
N SER A 16 15.04 26.97 -2.13
CA SER A 16 13.81 27.77 -2.20
C SER A 16 12.53 26.92 -2.21
N ASP A 17 12.61 25.59 -2.39
CA ASP A 17 11.42 24.73 -2.53
C ASP A 17 11.55 23.40 -1.77
N SER A 18 10.50 23.07 -1.02
CA SER A 18 10.38 22.00 -0.03
C SER A 18 10.13 20.60 -0.59
N ASN A 19 10.50 20.35 -1.86
CA ASN A 19 10.18 19.12 -2.60
C ASN A 19 11.37 18.19 -2.88
N PHE A 20 12.50 18.34 -2.18
CA PHE A 20 13.62 17.41 -2.36
C PHE A 20 13.32 16.03 -1.75
N PRO A 21 13.51 14.94 -2.52
CA PRO A 21 13.45 13.59 -1.98
C PRO A 21 14.51 13.43 -0.88
N MET A 22 14.17 12.74 0.21
CA MET A 22 15.15 12.43 1.26
C MET A 22 16.15 11.38 0.75
N TYR A 23 17.38 11.81 0.47
CA TYR A 23 18.48 10.91 0.14
C TYR A 23 19.41 10.70 1.34
N PRO A 24 19.93 9.48 1.55
CA PRO A 24 20.96 9.23 2.56
C PRO A 24 22.24 9.99 2.17
N PHE A 25 22.63 10.98 2.98
CA PHE A 25 23.81 11.83 2.71
C PHE A 25 25.13 11.13 3.10
N LYS A 26 25.05 10.08 3.94
CA LYS A 26 26.09 9.09 4.25
C LYS A 26 25.38 7.78 4.62
N ALA A 27 26.03 6.63 4.40
CA ALA A 27 25.48 5.31 4.73
C ALA A 27 24.93 5.27 6.17
N GLY A 28 23.60 5.34 6.32
CA GLY A 28 22.88 5.15 7.59
C GLY A 28 22.33 6.39 8.30
N THR A 29 22.61 7.63 7.88
CA THR A 29 22.08 8.82 8.58
C THR A 29 21.15 9.65 7.69
N LEU A 30 19.86 9.62 8.00
CA LEU A 30 18.84 10.46 7.38
C LEU A 30 18.76 11.81 8.10
N SER A 31 18.71 12.91 7.35
CA SER A 31 18.52 14.26 7.91
C SER A 31 17.33 14.94 7.26
N ILE A 32 16.58 15.71 8.05
CA ILE A 32 15.48 16.56 7.57
C ILE A 32 15.91 18.02 7.70
N TRP A 33 15.72 18.79 6.63
CA TRP A 33 15.82 20.25 6.68
C TRP A 33 14.46 20.85 6.97
N HIS A 34 14.40 21.77 7.91
CA HIS A 34 13.19 22.48 8.29
C HIS A 34 13.48 23.98 8.33
N GLN A 35 12.67 24.76 7.60
CA GLN A 35 12.75 26.21 7.64
C GLN A 35 11.82 26.74 8.73
N SER A 36 12.36 27.50 9.69
CA SER A 36 11.59 28.19 10.72
C SER A 36 12.04 29.64 10.78
N HIS A 37 11.10 30.57 10.58
CA HIS A 37 11.32 32.02 10.79
C HIS A 37 12.64 32.55 10.18
N ASN A 38 12.87 32.23 8.90
CA ASN A 38 14.05 32.59 8.10
C ASN A 38 15.37 31.83 8.37
N ASP A 39 15.36 30.84 9.27
CA ASP A 39 16.52 29.99 9.52
C ASP A 39 16.26 28.55 9.04
N TYR A 40 17.30 27.87 8.56
CA TYR A 40 17.25 26.47 8.15
C TYR A 40 17.94 25.62 9.20
N GLN A 41 17.14 24.82 9.90
CA GLN A 41 17.66 23.87 10.87
C GLN A 41 17.71 22.47 10.27
N ARG A 42 18.85 21.81 10.48
CA ARG A 42 19.07 20.41 10.11
C ARG A 42 18.82 19.52 11.31
N TYR A 43 17.91 18.57 11.18
CA TYR A 43 17.63 17.56 12.20
C TYR A 43 18.16 16.21 11.76
N HIS A 44 18.99 15.61 12.61
CA HIS A 44 19.48 14.25 12.41
C HIS A 44 18.49 13.26 13.02
N LEU A 45 17.98 12.35 12.20
CA LEU A 45 17.08 11.29 12.67
C LEU A 45 17.89 10.13 13.21
N THR A 46 17.55 9.68 14.42
CA THR A 46 18.12 8.43 14.95
C THR A 46 17.63 7.24 14.12
N GLU A 47 18.33 6.10 14.16
CA GLU A 47 17.85 4.86 13.51
C GLU A 47 16.46 4.46 14.00
N SER A 48 16.16 4.69 15.28
CA SER A 48 14.85 4.47 15.85
C SER A 48 13.79 5.37 15.23
N ASP A 49 14.09 6.65 15.00
CA ASP A 49 13.15 7.59 14.37
C ASP A 49 12.93 7.20 12.90
N GLN A 50 14.00 6.85 12.18
CA GLN A 50 13.91 6.37 10.81
C GLN A 50 13.02 5.12 10.70
N LYS A 51 13.22 4.15 11.59
CA LYS A 51 12.40 2.94 11.66
C LYS A 51 10.93 3.25 11.92
N ILE A 52 10.64 4.10 12.91
CA ILE A 52 9.25 4.50 13.23
C ILE A 52 8.60 5.16 12.01
N ILE A 53 9.31 6.05 11.32
CA ILE A 53 8.78 6.73 10.15
C ILE A 53 8.54 5.74 9.01
N GLN A 54 9.51 4.89 8.69
CA GLN A 54 9.38 3.85 7.66
C GLN A 54 8.21 2.89 7.95
N GLU A 55 8.04 2.48 9.21
CA GLU A 55 6.93 1.61 9.61
C GLU A 55 5.57 2.32 9.55
N THR A 56 5.54 3.65 9.73
CA THR A 56 4.30 4.43 9.81
C THR A 56 3.81 4.89 8.44
N ILE A 57 4.69 5.40 7.59
CA ILE A 57 4.34 6.01 6.30
C ILE A 57 4.94 5.30 5.08
N GLY A 58 5.79 4.28 5.28
CA GLY A 58 6.49 3.60 4.19
C GLY A 58 7.74 4.33 3.73
N SER A 59 8.41 3.79 2.72
CA SER A 59 9.62 4.35 2.10
C SER A 59 9.48 4.33 0.58
N PRO A 60 9.93 5.36 -0.14
CA PRO A 60 10.52 6.62 0.35
C PRO A 60 9.46 7.57 0.94
N PHE A 61 9.89 8.56 1.71
CA PHE A 61 9.02 9.58 2.29
C PHE A 61 9.64 10.99 2.23
N THR A 62 8.80 12.01 2.30
CA THR A 62 9.17 13.44 2.36
C THR A 62 8.59 14.13 3.60
N LEU A 63 9.06 15.34 3.91
CA LEU A 63 8.49 16.14 5.02
C LEU A 63 7.01 16.53 4.76
N PRO A 64 6.59 16.90 3.54
CA PRO A 64 5.18 17.00 3.19
C PRO A 64 4.37 15.74 3.49
N ASP A 65 4.89 14.54 3.20
CA ASP A 65 4.19 13.27 3.49
C ASP A 65 3.97 13.07 4.99
N LEU A 66 5.00 13.37 5.80
CA LEU A 66 4.91 13.34 7.27
C LEU A 66 3.84 14.31 7.80
N ARG A 67 3.83 15.56 7.29
CA ARG A 67 2.85 16.57 7.69
C ARG A 67 1.42 16.17 7.28
N ALA A 68 1.25 15.66 6.06
CA ALA A 68 -0.03 15.17 5.57
C ALA A 68 -0.56 14.00 6.41
N TYR A 69 0.34 13.08 6.82
CA TYR A 69 -0.01 12.00 7.74
C TYR A 69 -0.50 12.52 9.10
N LEU A 70 0.21 13.48 9.70
CA LEU A 70 -0.20 14.08 10.99
C LEU A 70 -1.54 14.81 10.90
N LEU A 71 -1.78 15.57 9.83
CA LEU A 71 -3.07 16.24 9.60
C LEU A 71 -4.22 15.22 9.54
N LYS A 72 -4.03 14.15 8.78
CA LYS A 72 -5.06 13.13 8.54
C LYS A 72 -5.32 12.24 9.74
N GLU A 73 -4.27 11.74 10.39
CA GLU A 73 -4.39 10.63 11.35
C GLU A 73 -4.23 11.09 12.80
N CYS A 74 -3.59 12.23 13.06
CA CYS A 74 -3.43 12.79 14.41
C CYS A 74 -4.40 13.95 14.71
N ASN A 75 -5.24 14.33 13.73
CA ASN A 75 -6.16 15.47 13.80
C ASN A 75 -5.47 16.78 14.25
N VAL A 76 -4.21 16.94 13.85
CA VAL A 76 -3.41 18.13 14.12
C VAL A 76 -3.89 19.22 13.17
N GLN A 77 -4.52 20.28 13.71
CA GLN A 77 -5.15 21.33 12.89
C GLN A 77 -4.15 22.12 12.03
N ASP A 78 -2.88 22.17 12.44
CA ASP A 78 -1.83 22.83 11.66
C ASP A 78 -0.45 22.19 11.90
N PRO A 79 -0.06 21.17 11.11
CA PRO A 79 1.24 20.50 11.25
C PRO A 79 2.41 21.36 10.77
N THR A 80 2.17 22.52 10.15
CA THR A 80 3.26 23.39 9.66
C THR A 80 3.97 24.13 10.79
N ASN A 81 3.29 24.31 11.92
CA ASN A 81 3.81 24.94 13.14
C ASN A 81 4.55 23.97 14.08
N TYR A 82 4.61 22.68 13.75
CA TYR A 82 5.26 21.67 14.59
C TYR A 82 6.74 21.57 14.26
N SER A 83 7.58 21.61 15.30
CA SER A 83 9.00 21.32 15.12
C SER A 83 9.20 19.84 14.75
N ILE A 84 10.32 19.50 14.10
CA ILE A 84 10.63 18.09 13.78
C ILE A 84 10.62 17.20 15.04
N PRO A 85 11.17 17.63 16.20
CA PRO A 85 11.00 16.90 17.46
C PRO A 85 9.54 16.67 17.86
N ASP A 86 8.66 17.66 17.70
CA ASP A 86 7.24 17.51 18.02
C ASP A 86 6.54 16.54 17.06
N ILE A 87 6.91 16.57 15.78
CA ILE A 87 6.44 15.60 14.77
C ILE A 87 6.86 14.19 15.16
N ILE A 88 8.12 13.98 15.53
CA ILE A 88 8.64 12.68 15.95
C ILE A 88 8.00 12.22 17.26
N ALA A 89 7.83 13.12 18.23
CA ALA A 89 7.15 12.84 19.49
C ALA A 89 5.68 12.47 19.26
N ALA A 90 4.99 13.19 18.36
CA ALA A 90 3.64 12.86 17.94
C ALA A 90 3.59 11.47 17.32
N LEU A 91 4.48 11.16 16.37
CA LEU A 91 4.58 9.82 15.76
C LEU A 91 4.87 8.71 16.77
N LYS A 92 5.69 8.97 17.80
CA LYS A 92 5.95 8.03 18.90
C LYS A 92 4.73 7.83 19.82
N SER A 93 3.94 8.89 20.01
CA SER A 93 2.74 8.88 20.87
C SER A 93 1.51 8.28 20.19
N VAL A 94 1.47 8.33 18.86
CA VAL A 94 0.55 7.52 18.07
C VAL A 94 0.93 6.08 18.37
N LYS A 95 0.05 5.36 19.10
CA LYS A 95 0.20 3.89 19.26
C LYS A 95 0.62 3.36 17.91
N PRO A 96 1.75 2.62 17.79
CA PRO A 96 2.19 2.08 16.52
C PRO A 96 0.96 1.44 15.95
N ARG A 97 0.44 2.05 14.88
CA ARG A 97 -0.80 1.60 14.30
C ARG A 97 -0.45 0.18 13.92
N GLU A 98 -0.98 -0.80 14.66
CA GLU A 98 -0.73 -2.24 14.46
C GLU A 98 -0.61 -2.37 12.96
N LYS A 99 0.62 -2.65 12.51
CA LYS A 99 1.10 -2.30 11.19
C LYS A 99 -0.08 -2.14 10.24
N ARG A 100 -0.28 -0.99 9.61
CA ARG A 100 -1.11 -0.97 8.38
C ARG A 100 -0.47 -1.84 7.26
N HIS A 101 0.47 -2.74 7.58
CA HIS A 101 0.56 -4.05 6.94
C HIS A 101 -0.73 -4.84 7.19
N GLY A 102 -1.66 -4.74 6.25
CA GLY A 102 -2.83 -5.61 6.20
C GLY A 102 -4.10 -4.87 6.55
N ILE A 103 -4.72 -4.29 5.52
CA ILE A 103 -6.13 -4.63 5.39
C ILE A 103 -6.11 -6.14 5.15
N SER A 104 -6.23 -6.92 6.23
CA SER A 104 -6.18 -8.38 6.12
C SER A 104 -7.28 -8.76 5.17
N ASN A 105 -6.90 -9.23 3.99
CA ASN A 105 -7.84 -9.85 3.09
C ASN A 105 -8.51 -10.96 3.92
N ASN A 106 -9.83 -10.87 4.10
CA ASN A 106 -10.60 -11.83 4.88
C ASN A 106 -11.94 -12.09 4.18
N HIS A 107 -12.55 -13.23 4.45
CA HIS A 107 -13.79 -13.65 3.83
C HIS A 107 -14.73 -14.31 4.84
N SER A 108 -16.02 -14.39 4.51
CA SER A 108 -16.94 -15.28 5.23
C SER A 108 -16.59 -16.73 4.93
N GLN A 109 -17.00 -17.65 5.81
CA GLN A 109 -16.77 -19.09 5.65
C GLN A 109 -17.30 -19.64 4.31
N ASP A 110 -18.38 -19.06 3.80
CA ASP A 110 -19.04 -19.42 2.54
C ASP A 110 -18.64 -18.53 1.35
N PHE A 111 -17.64 -17.66 1.52
CA PHE A 111 -17.16 -16.71 0.51
C PHE A 111 -18.23 -15.78 -0.11
N THR A 112 -19.42 -15.70 0.48
CA THR A 112 -20.46 -14.75 0.03
C THR A 112 -20.10 -13.29 0.33
N SER A 113 -19.14 -13.06 1.22
CA SER A 113 -18.57 -11.74 1.45
C SER A 113 -17.06 -11.82 1.59
N VAL A 114 -16.37 -10.89 0.94
CA VAL A 114 -14.91 -10.80 0.98
C VAL A 114 -14.50 -9.35 1.20
N PHE A 115 -13.63 -9.11 2.17
CA PHE A 115 -12.87 -7.89 2.30
C PHE A 115 -11.55 -8.05 1.57
N TRP A 116 -11.35 -7.22 0.55
CA TRP A 116 -10.15 -7.22 -0.28
C TRP A 116 -9.65 -5.79 -0.46
N ASN A 117 -8.41 -5.52 -0.02
CA ASN A 117 -7.81 -4.18 -0.13
C ASN A 117 -8.70 -3.03 0.38
N GLY A 118 -9.40 -3.26 1.50
CA GLY A 118 -10.29 -2.26 2.11
C GLY A 118 -11.67 -2.18 1.51
N ILE A 119 -11.94 -2.94 0.46
CA ILE A 119 -13.23 -2.94 -0.22
C ILE A 119 -13.96 -4.23 0.13
N LYS A 120 -15.20 -4.09 0.60
CA LYS A 120 -16.09 -5.23 0.81
C LYS A 120 -16.82 -5.57 -0.49
N TYR A 121 -16.67 -6.80 -0.94
CA TYR A 121 -17.41 -7.39 -2.05
C TYR A 121 -18.45 -8.39 -1.53
N GLN A 122 -19.57 -8.52 -2.25
CA GLN A 122 -20.64 -9.46 -1.96
C GLN A 122 -20.90 -10.34 -3.17
N PHE A 123 -20.82 -11.66 -3.00
CA PHE A 123 -21.00 -12.62 -4.07
C PHE A 123 -22.27 -13.42 -3.87
N SER A 124 -22.91 -13.80 -4.98
CA SER A 124 -24.05 -14.71 -4.94
C SER A 124 -23.57 -16.10 -4.53
N LYS A 125 -24.40 -16.81 -3.76
CA LYS A 125 -24.16 -18.22 -3.42
C LYS A 125 -24.08 -19.08 -4.68
N GLY A 126 -23.31 -20.16 -4.62
CA GLY A 126 -23.07 -21.05 -5.76
C GLY A 126 -21.84 -20.63 -6.57
N HIS A 127 -21.95 -20.57 -7.89
CA HIS A 127 -20.78 -20.43 -8.77
C HIS A 127 -19.92 -19.19 -8.52
N GLN A 128 -20.50 -18.03 -8.13
CA GLN A 128 -19.69 -16.84 -7.84
C GLN A 128 -18.81 -17.04 -6.60
N ALA A 129 -19.42 -17.34 -5.45
CA ALA A 129 -18.69 -17.56 -4.20
C ALA A 129 -17.66 -18.70 -4.29
N GLU A 130 -18.04 -19.84 -4.91
CA GLU A 130 -17.11 -20.96 -5.10
C GLU A 130 -15.95 -20.62 -6.04
N SER A 131 -16.19 -19.85 -7.11
CA SER A 131 -15.10 -19.39 -7.98
C SER A 131 -14.10 -18.49 -7.23
N VAL A 132 -14.60 -17.61 -6.35
CA VAL A 132 -13.75 -16.73 -5.54
C VAL A 132 -12.94 -17.55 -4.53
N LYS A 133 -13.56 -18.54 -3.89
CA LYS A 133 -12.87 -19.46 -2.98
C LYS A 133 -11.69 -20.16 -3.65
N LEU A 134 -11.88 -20.72 -4.85
CA LEU A 134 -10.80 -21.39 -5.58
C LEU A 134 -9.64 -20.45 -5.91
N LEU A 135 -9.96 -19.24 -6.38
CA LEU A 135 -8.93 -18.22 -6.67
C LEU A 135 -8.22 -17.75 -5.39
N TRP A 136 -8.93 -17.71 -4.26
CA TRP A 136 -8.37 -17.37 -2.95
C TRP A 136 -7.36 -18.42 -2.47
N GLU A 137 -7.73 -19.70 -2.53
CA GLU A 137 -6.86 -20.81 -2.12
C GLU A 137 -5.56 -20.83 -2.92
N GLU A 138 -5.61 -20.54 -4.22
CA GLU A 138 -4.41 -20.42 -5.06
C GLU A 138 -3.61 -19.13 -4.80
N TRP A 139 -4.29 -18.05 -4.41
CA TRP A 139 -3.62 -16.83 -3.98
C TRP A 139 -2.85 -17.04 -2.67
N GLU A 140 -3.43 -17.72 -1.69
CA GLU A 140 -2.78 -18.06 -0.42
C GLU A 140 -1.54 -18.95 -0.59
N LYS A 141 -1.50 -19.77 -1.65
CA LYS A 141 -0.34 -20.62 -1.99
C LYS A 141 0.82 -19.86 -2.64
N GLY A 142 0.63 -18.59 -2.99
CA GLY A 142 1.68 -17.77 -3.62
C GLY A 142 1.25 -17.04 -4.90
N GLY A 143 -0.03 -16.67 -5.02
CA GLY A 143 -0.51 -15.86 -6.15
C GLY A 143 -0.64 -16.64 -7.47
N HIS A 144 -0.92 -17.94 -7.40
CA HIS A 144 -1.08 -18.77 -8.60
C HIS A 144 -2.32 -18.40 -9.41
N THR A 145 -2.37 -18.91 -10.65
CA THR A 145 -3.46 -18.65 -11.59
C THR A 145 -4.25 -19.92 -11.85
N LEU A 146 -5.54 -19.77 -12.18
CA LEU A 146 -6.42 -20.86 -12.59
C LEU A 146 -7.02 -20.60 -13.96
N SER A 147 -7.16 -21.68 -14.74
CA SER A 147 -7.85 -21.63 -16.03
C SER A 147 -9.37 -21.65 -15.85
N GLU A 148 -10.14 -21.06 -16.78
CA GLU A 148 -11.61 -21.14 -16.80
C GLU A 148 -12.08 -22.59 -16.75
N LYS A 149 -11.40 -23.48 -17.48
CA LYS A 149 -11.72 -24.91 -17.49
C LYS A 149 -11.58 -25.51 -16.10
N THR A 150 -10.46 -25.27 -15.42
CA THR A 150 -10.22 -25.79 -14.07
C THR A 150 -11.24 -25.27 -13.08
N ILE A 151 -11.56 -23.96 -13.12
CA ILE A 151 -12.57 -23.37 -12.24
C ILE A 151 -13.94 -23.99 -12.51
N GLY A 152 -14.35 -24.07 -13.79
CA GLY A 152 -15.63 -24.64 -14.20
C GLY A 152 -15.80 -26.10 -13.78
N GLU A 153 -14.77 -26.92 -13.93
CA GLU A 153 -14.76 -28.32 -13.49
C GLU A 153 -14.90 -28.43 -11.97
N GLN A 154 -14.14 -27.64 -11.20
CA GLN A 154 -14.15 -27.72 -9.73
C GLN A 154 -15.45 -27.22 -9.10
N ILE A 155 -16.11 -26.21 -9.69
CA ILE A 155 -17.41 -25.74 -9.20
C ILE A 155 -18.59 -26.61 -9.71
N GLY A 156 -18.32 -27.65 -10.49
CA GLY A 156 -19.35 -28.56 -11.02
C GLY A 156 -20.21 -27.96 -12.15
N SER A 157 -19.69 -26.98 -12.89
CA SER A 157 -20.42 -26.39 -14.02
C SER A 157 -20.53 -27.38 -15.19
N SER A 158 -21.76 -27.68 -15.61
CA SER A 158 -22.04 -28.55 -16.77
C SER A 158 -21.89 -27.86 -18.14
N ALA A 159 -21.44 -26.59 -18.17
CA ALA A 159 -21.30 -25.84 -19.42
C ALA A 159 -20.06 -26.29 -20.21
N ASN A 160 -20.26 -26.75 -21.45
CA ASN A 160 -19.17 -27.13 -22.38
C ASN A 160 -18.17 -25.98 -22.64
N ASN A 161 -18.62 -24.72 -22.57
CA ASN A 161 -17.82 -23.53 -22.76
C ASN A 161 -17.98 -22.59 -21.56
N PHE A 162 -17.58 -23.06 -20.38
CA PHE A 162 -17.60 -22.22 -19.18
C PHE A 162 -16.78 -20.95 -19.38
N ARG A 163 -17.37 -19.80 -19.03
CA ARG A 163 -16.73 -18.48 -19.06
C ARG A 163 -16.86 -17.85 -17.69
N LEU A 164 -15.73 -17.57 -17.04
CA LEU A 164 -15.75 -16.99 -15.69
C LEU A 164 -16.42 -15.62 -15.71
N LEU A 165 -16.18 -14.83 -16.76
CA LEU A 165 -16.83 -13.53 -16.97
C LEU A 165 -18.36 -13.63 -16.91
N HIS A 166 -18.96 -14.71 -17.43
CA HIS A 166 -20.42 -14.88 -17.41
C HIS A 166 -20.95 -15.12 -16.00
N VAL A 167 -20.17 -15.79 -15.13
CA VAL A 167 -20.53 -16.00 -13.72
C VAL A 167 -20.61 -14.68 -12.97
N PHE A 168 -19.78 -13.69 -13.33
CA PHE A 168 -19.75 -12.36 -12.68
C PHE A 168 -20.54 -11.29 -13.43
N ARG A 169 -21.41 -11.64 -14.38
CA ARG A 169 -22.36 -10.67 -14.96
C ARG A 169 -23.48 -10.37 -13.96
N ASN A 170 -23.92 -9.11 -13.91
CA ASN A 170 -25.07 -8.75 -13.10
C ASN A 170 -26.35 -9.36 -13.70
N HIS A 171 -27.30 -9.72 -12.83
CA HIS A 171 -28.56 -10.36 -13.22
C HIS A 171 -29.45 -9.47 -14.12
N ASN A 172 -29.28 -8.15 -14.05
CA ASN A 172 -29.97 -7.19 -14.90
C ASN A 172 -29.32 -7.05 -16.31
N GLY A 173 -28.28 -7.84 -16.61
CA GLY A 173 -27.53 -7.77 -17.86
C GLY A 173 -26.67 -6.51 -18.02
N GLN A 174 -26.67 -5.61 -17.03
CA GLN A 174 -25.93 -4.36 -17.07
C GLN A 174 -24.64 -4.46 -16.26
N GLY A 175 -23.53 -4.58 -16.98
CA GLY A 175 -22.19 -4.55 -16.41
C GLY A 175 -21.77 -5.86 -15.73
N THR A 176 -20.58 -5.79 -15.15
CA THR A 176 -19.94 -6.88 -14.40
C THR A 176 -19.93 -6.56 -12.91
N HIS A 177 -19.78 -7.60 -12.11
CA HIS A 177 -19.62 -7.49 -10.67
C HIS A 177 -18.47 -6.53 -10.31
N PRO A 178 -18.60 -5.68 -9.27
CA PRO A 178 -17.58 -4.68 -8.91
C PRO A 178 -16.19 -5.24 -8.60
N ALA A 179 -16.10 -6.51 -8.22
CA ALA A 179 -14.83 -7.20 -7.99
C ALA A 179 -14.07 -7.51 -9.28
N TRP A 180 -14.76 -7.55 -10.43
CA TRP A 180 -14.18 -7.85 -11.73
C TRP A 180 -13.23 -6.74 -12.18
N GLY A 181 -12.02 -7.10 -12.59
CA GLY A 181 -10.96 -6.16 -12.97
C GLY A 181 -10.32 -5.39 -11.82
N LYS A 182 -10.77 -5.61 -10.57
CA LYS A 182 -10.19 -5.00 -9.36
C LYS A 182 -9.57 -6.04 -8.45
N MET A 183 -10.39 -7.01 -8.04
CA MET A 183 -9.97 -8.15 -7.22
C MET A 183 -9.70 -9.36 -8.11
N ILE A 184 -10.60 -9.63 -9.06
CA ILE A 184 -10.46 -10.76 -9.99
C ILE A 184 -9.89 -10.21 -11.30
N ILE A 185 -8.68 -10.62 -11.65
CA ILE A 185 -7.97 -10.12 -12.83
C ILE A 185 -7.61 -11.27 -13.78
N SER A 186 -7.51 -10.95 -15.08
CA SER A 186 -7.03 -11.90 -16.08
C SER A 186 -5.51 -11.87 -16.12
N SER A 187 -4.89 -13.05 -16.11
CA SER A 187 -3.44 -13.23 -16.27
C SER A 187 -3.07 -13.80 -17.64
N GLY A 188 -4.04 -13.92 -18.54
CA GLY A 188 -3.91 -14.56 -19.84
C GLY A 188 -5.25 -15.01 -20.40
N GLN A 189 -5.25 -15.51 -21.64
CA GLN A 189 -6.47 -15.94 -22.31
C GLN A 189 -7.14 -17.11 -21.55
N GLY A 190 -8.28 -16.82 -20.92
CA GLY A 190 -9.02 -17.80 -20.12
C GLY A 190 -8.31 -18.21 -18.82
N VAL A 191 -7.41 -17.36 -18.32
CA VAL A 191 -6.65 -17.60 -17.08
C VAL A 191 -6.84 -16.42 -16.13
N PHE A 192 -7.13 -16.71 -14.87
CA PHE A 192 -7.54 -15.73 -13.87
C PHE A 192 -6.79 -15.93 -12.55
N ARG A 193 -6.61 -14.84 -11.80
CA ARG A 193 -6.05 -14.82 -10.44
C ARG A 193 -6.70 -13.71 -9.62
N LEU A 194 -6.43 -13.71 -8.31
CA LEU A 194 -6.67 -12.52 -7.50
C LEU A 194 -5.54 -11.51 -7.70
N SER A 195 -5.86 -10.22 -7.66
CA SER A 195 -4.90 -9.13 -7.84
C SER A 195 -3.88 -9.09 -6.71
N ASP A 196 -2.59 -9.02 -6.99
CA ASP A 196 -1.62 -8.80 -5.91
C ASP A 196 -1.77 -7.38 -5.34
N ASN A 197 -1.64 -7.26 -4.01
CA ASN A 197 -1.73 -5.97 -3.32
C ASN A 197 -0.60 -5.00 -3.72
N SER A 198 0.39 -5.47 -4.48
CA SER A 198 1.56 -4.71 -4.92
C SER A 198 1.49 -4.19 -6.36
N GLU A 199 0.52 -4.60 -7.18
CA GLU A 199 0.42 -4.14 -8.58
C GLU A 199 -0.44 -2.88 -8.70
N LYS A 200 0.07 -1.78 -8.15
CA LYS A 200 -0.29 -0.43 -8.59
C LYS A 200 0.98 0.41 -8.62
N ASP A 201 1.68 0.33 -9.75
CA ASP A 201 2.55 1.39 -10.26
C ASP A 201 2.26 1.55 -11.77
#